data_AF-A0A2X3GXQ2-F1
#
_entry.id   AF-A0A2X3GXQ2-F1
#
_cell.length_a   1.000
_cell.length_b   1.000
_cell.length_c   1.000
_cell.angle_alpha   90.00
_cell.angle_beta   90.00
_cell.angle_gamma   90.00
#
_symmetry.space_group_name_H-M   'P 1'
#
loop_
_entity.id
_entity.type
_entity.pdbx_description
1 polymer ?
#
loop_
_entity_poly.entity_id
_entity_poly.type
_entity_poly.pdbx_seq_one_letter_code
_entity_poly.pdbx_strand_id
1 'polypeptide(L)'
;MHNKKINQLLIGAMLAAMAPAVSAADIPAWNGSALGFEAGQQGLLGDMLGIRPILEENGFHYNLGYLNEMAYNAGGGYDHDKHLAYIDQVALTFTQDLERWTGIPDARLEGNIVNRNHDDNLTTKRLQDPRVSFNDLSQESWGGGSITRLGWLTFARSFDDRRLTWRIGMMNKVQTFDQIIPAIFSC
;
A
#
# COMPACT_ATOMS: atom_id res chain seq x y z
N MET A 1 -6.49 49.90 63.96
CA MET A 1 -6.90 49.30 62.66
C MET A 1 -5.67 48.76 61.94
N HIS A 2 -5.32 47.49 62.12
CA HIS A 2 -4.26 46.85 61.35
C HIS A 2 -4.39 45.32 61.41
N ASN A 3 -3.99 44.64 60.32
CA ASN A 3 -3.79 43.19 60.19
C ASN A 3 -5.00 42.27 59.96
N LYS A 4 -5.69 42.46 58.83
CA LYS A 4 -6.49 41.38 58.19
C LYS A 4 -5.96 40.88 56.83
N LYS A 5 -4.89 41.49 56.28
CA LYS A 5 -4.37 41.15 54.94
C LYS A 5 -3.24 40.11 54.90
N ILE A 6 -2.65 39.75 56.05
CA ILE A 6 -1.49 38.83 56.09
C ILE A 6 -1.93 37.36 56.02
N ASN A 7 -3.14 37.03 56.48
CA ASN A 7 -3.57 35.62 56.59
C ASN A 7 -4.16 35.02 55.30
N GLN A 8 -4.46 35.83 54.28
CA GLN A 8 -4.98 35.35 52.99
C GLN A 8 -3.85 35.05 51.98
N LEU A 9 -2.65 35.64 52.15
CA LEU A 9 -1.50 35.35 51.29
C LEU A 9 -0.82 34.01 51.60
N LEU A 10 -0.89 33.54 52.85
CA LEU A 10 -0.22 32.31 53.28
C LEU A 10 -0.95 31.03 52.82
N ILE A 11 -2.25 31.09 52.56
CA ILE A 11 -3.04 29.93 52.10
C ILE A 11 -2.92 29.76 50.57
N GLY A 12 -2.73 30.85 49.81
CA GLY A 12 -2.53 30.79 48.36
C GLY A 12 -1.14 30.26 47.95
N ALA A 13 -0.13 30.42 48.81
CA ALA A 13 1.25 30.04 48.50
C ALA A 13 1.55 28.54 48.69
N MET A 14 0.77 27.81 49.50
CA MET A 14 1.01 26.37 49.72
C MET A 14 0.30 25.45 48.71
N LEU A 15 -0.71 25.93 47.97
CA LEU A 15 -1.35 25.13 46.93
C LEU A 15 -0.60 25.12 45.57
N ALA A 16 0.46 25.92 45.43
CA ALA A 16 1.28 25.97 44.23
C ALA A 16 2.44 24.96 44.21
N ALA A 17 2.64 24.18 45.29
CA ALA A 17 3.81 23.32 45.46
C ALA A 17 3.58 21.82 45.19
N MET A 18 2.40 21.43 44.67
CA MET A 18 2.09 20.01 44.37
C MET A 18 1.56 19.79 42.96
N ALA A 19 1.95 20.61 41.99
CA ALA A 19 1.89 20.18 40.60
C ALA A 19 3.09 19.24 40.39
N PRO A 20 2.90 17.94 40.10
CA PRO A 20 3.99 17.14 39.59
C PRO A 20 4.44 17.83 38.31
N ALA A 21 5.67 18.33 38.29
CA ALA A 21 6.35 18.68 37.06
C ALA A 21 6.50 17.38 36.26
N VAL A 22 5.46 17.04 35.50
CA VAL A 22 5.58 16.12 34.38
C VAL A 22 6.51 16.85 33.42
N SER A 23 7.81 16.58 33.54
CA SER A 23 8.70 16.72 32.41
C SER A 23 8.06 15.84 31.33
N ALA A 24 7.45 16.47 30.32
CA ALA A 24 7.22 15.78 29.08
C ALA A 24 8.61 15.29 28.68
N ALA A 25 8.87 14.00 28.85
CA ALA A 25 10.04 13.39 28.26
C ALA A 25 9.97 13.80 26.79
N ASP A 26 10.98 14.51 26.29
CA ASP A 26 11.10 14.83 24.88
C ASP A 26 11.04 13.50 24.15
N ILE A 27 9.86 13.16 23.62
CA ILE A 27 9.69 11.97 22.81
C ILE A 27 10.55 12.28 21.58
N PRO A 28 11.66 11.57 21.36
CA PRO A 28 12.50 11.84 20.21
C PRO A 28 11.60 11.76 18.97
N ALA A 29 11.69 12.78 18.11
CA ALA A 29 10.94 12.79 16.87
C ALA A 29 11.20 11.45 16.16
N TRP A 30 10.13 10.73 15.85
CA TRP A 30 10.23 9.41 15.23
C TRP A 30 11.12 9.50 14.00
N ASN A 31 12.20 8.71 13.98
CA ASN A 31 13.21 8.74 12.94
C ASN A 31 12.75 8.09 11.61
N GLY A 32 11.44 7.88 11.44
CA GLY A 32 10.87 7.22 10.27
C GLY A 32 11.16 5.72 10.18
N SER A 33 11.78 5.12 11.20
CA SER A 33 12.12 3.70 11.20
C SER A 33 11.53 2.92 12.37
N ALA A 34 11.03 1.72 12.11
CA ALA A 34 10.59 0.78 13.13
C ALA A 34 10.95 -0.63 12.67
N LEU A 35 11.68 -1.41 13.48
CA LEU A 35 12.05 -2.80 13.16
C LEU A 35 12.78 -2.96 11.81
N GLY A 36 13.55 -1.96 11.38
CA GLY A 36 14.25 -1.96 10.09
C GLY A 36 13.38 -1.57 8.88
N PHE A 37 12.10 -1.27 9.09
CA PHE A 37 11.28 -0.61 8.08
C PHE A 37 11.59 0.88 8.10
N GLU A 38 12.17 1.39 7.02
CA GLU A 38 12.37 2.83 6.79
C GLU A 38 11.16 3.44 6.07
N ALA A 39 11.03 4.76 6.14
CA ALA A 39 10.06 5.49 5.32
C ALA A 39 10.27 5.17 3.83
N GLY A 40 9.18 5.07 3.07
CA GLY A 40 9.21 4.67 1.66
C GLY A 40 10.21 5.51 0.86
N GLN A 41 11.12 4.84 0.16
CA GLN A 41 12.11 5.50 -0.69
C GLN A 41 11.44 6.18 -1.90
N GLN A 42 12.03 7.30 -2.34
CA GLN A 42 11.70 7.93 -3.62
C GLN A 42 11.77 6.85 -4.73
N GLY A 43 10.70 6.70 -5.51
CA GLY A 43 10.67 5.70 -6.58
C GLY A 43 11.79 5.91 -7.60
N LEU A 44 12.16 4.85 -8.34
CA LEU A 44 13.31 4.84 -9.27
C LEU A 44 13.31 5.98 -10.30
N LEU A 45 12.12 6.47 -10.69
CA LEU A 45 11.96 7.55 -11.65
C LEU A 45 12.07 8.96 -11.03
N GLY A 46 12.24 9.05 -9.71
CA GLY A 46 12.32 10.30 -8.96
C GLY A 46 11.19 11.25 -9.32
N ASP A 47 11.54 12.52 -9.51
CA ASP A 47 10.59 13.58 -9.83
C ASP A 47 10.18 13.62 -11.31
N MET A 48 10.72 12.73 -12.15
CA MET A 48 10.43 12.66 -13.59
C MET A 48 10.52 14.03 -14.27
N LEU A 49 11.66 14.72 -14.12
CA LEU A 49 11.88 16.08 -14.63
C LEU A 49 10.88 17.12 -14.10
N GLY A 50 10.34 16.92 -12.89
CA GLY A 50 9.37 17.80 -12.24
C GLY A 50 7.91 17.47 -12.55
N ILE A 51 7.63 16.49 -13.42
CA ILE A 51 6.25 16.10 -13.78
C ILE A 51 5.53 15.47 -12.59
N ARG A 52 6.22 14.65 -11.78
CA ARG A 52 5.59 13.99 -10.62
C ARG A 52 5.08 15.01 -9.59
N PRO A 53 5.89 15.97 -9.12
CA PRO A 53 5.40 17.03 -8.23
C PRO A 53 4.18 17.77 -8.78
N ILE A 54 4.18 18.12 -10.07
CA ILE A 54 3.05 18.83 -10.71
C ILE A 54 1.76 17.99 -10.64
N LEU A 55 1.86 16.67 -10.89
CA LEU A 55 0.71 15.77 -10.82
C LEU A 55 0.21 15.60 -9.39
N GLU A 56 1.11 15.42 -8.43
CA GLU A 56 0.78 15.30 -7.00
C GLU A 56 0.17 16.59 -6.46
N GLU A 57 0.69 17.75 -6.88
CA GLU A 57 0.09 19.06 -6.60
C GLU A 57 -1.31 19.20 -7.20
N ASN A 58 -1.68 18.44 -8.23
CA ASN A 58 -3.04 18.39 -8.79
C ASN A 58 -3.90 17.26 -8.18
N GLY A 59 -3.41 16.60 -7.12
CA GLY A 59 -4.08 15.50 -6.44
C GLY A 59 -4.05 14.17 -7.20
N PHE A 60 -3.21 14.06 -8.24
CA PHE A 60 -3.00 12.82 -8.96
C PHE A 60 -1.75 12.12 -8.46
N HIS A 61 -1.94 11.00 -7.76
CA HIS A 61 -0.88 10.14 -7.28
C HIS A 61 -0.82 8.88 -8.14
N TYR A 62 0.37 8.46 -8.54
CA TYR A 62 0.54 7.21 -9.27
C TYR A 62 1.78 6.46 -8.79
N ASN A 63 1.73 5.15 -8.97
CA ASN A 63 2.80 4.22 -8.68
C ASN A 63 2.95 3.28 -9.88
N LEU A 64 4.17 3.18 -10.39
CA LEU A 64 4.54 2.24 -11.44
C LEU A 64 5.41 1.15 -10.82
N GLY A 65 4.85 -0.06 -10.71
CA GLY A 65 5.55 -1.25 -10.26
C GLY A 65 5.97 -2.13 -11.44
N TYR A 66 7.13 -2.75 -11.32
CA TYR A 66 7.57 -3.83 -12.19
C TYR A 66 7.89 -5.05 -11.34
N LEU A 67 7.40 -6.21 -11.76
CA LEU A 67 7.61 -7.50 -11.11
C LEU A 67 8.01 -8.51 -12.17
N ASN A 68 9.02 -9.32 -11.87
CA ASN A 68 9.45 -10.43 -12.71
C ASN A 68 9.63 -11.68 -11.85
N GLU A 69 9.25 -12.84 -12.40
CA GLU A 69 9.41 -14.13 -11.72
C GLU A 69 10.05 -15.12 -12.69
N MET A 70 11.11 -15.78 -12.20
CA MET A 70 11.87 -16.78 -12.92
C MET A 70 11.78 -18.10 -12.17
N ALA A 71 11.48 -19.19 -12.87
CA ALA A 71 11.42 -20.52 -12.27
C ALA A 71 12.16 -21.52 -13.16
N TYR A 72 13.03 -22.34 -12.55
CA TYR A 72 13.85 -23.32 -13.28
C TYR A 72 13.58 -24.74 -12.79
N ASN A 73 13.27 -25.66 -13.71
CA ASN A 73 13.18 -27.09 -13.39
C ASN A 73 14.60 -27.69 -13.28
N ALA A 74 15.13 -27.72 -12.06
CA ALA A 74 16.42 -28.35 -11.79
C ALA A 74 16.39 -29.88 -11.88
N GLY A 75 15.22 -30.50 -11.66
CA GLY A 75 14.99 -31.93 -11.79
C GLY A 75 13.69 -32.38 -11.11
N GLY A 76 13.10 -33.47 -11.61
CA GLY A 76 11.79 -33.96 -11.17
C GLY A 76 10.64 -33.35 -11.98
N GLY A 77 9.44 -33.34 -11.40
CA GLY A 77 8.21 -32.95 -12.09
C GLY A 77 7.60 -34.08 -12.93
N TYR A 78 6.42 -33.84 -13.50
CA TYR A 78 5.80 -34.77 -14.45
C TYR A 78 6.66 -34.91 -15.72
N ASP A 79 7.13 -33.77 -16.26
CA ASP A 79 8.09 -33.70 -17.35
C ASP A 79 9.48 -33.32 -16.79
N HIS A 80 10.43 -34.22 -17.00
CA HIS A 80 11.76 -34.18 -16.38
C HIS A 80 12.75 -33.32 -17.18
N ASP A 81 12.32 -32.80 -18.33
CA ASP A 81 13.15 -31.92 -19.15
C ASP A 81 13.38 -30.58 -18.45
N LYS A 82 14.63 -30.10 -18.57
CA LYS A 82 15.04 -28.82 -18.02
C LYS A 82 14.33 -27.69 -18.77
N HIS A 83 13.80 -26.73 -18.02
CA HIS A 83 13.13 -25.55 -18.57
C HIS A 83 13.30 -24.38 -17.61
N LEU A 84 13.59 -23.21 -18.17
CA LEU A 84 13.55 -21.94 -17.46
C LEU A 84 12.30 -21.19 -17.94
N ALA A 85 11.33 -21.05 -17.03
CA ALA A 85 10.14 -20.25 -17.25
C ALA A 85 10.37 -18.81 -16.76
N TYR A 86 9.83 -17.85 -17.50
CA TYR A 86 9.94 -16.43 -17.20
C TYR A 86 8.59 -15.74 -17.41
N ILE A 87 8.21 -14.91 -16.45
CA ILE A 87 7.10 -13.97 -16.58
C ILE A 87 7.49 -12.59 -16.06
N ASP A 88 6.80 -11.59 -16.57
CA ASP A 88 6.82 -10.25 -15.98
C ASP A 88 5.45 -9.59 -15.95
N GLN A 89 5.35 -8.59 -15.08
CA GLN A 89 4.20 -7.72 -14.93
C GLN A 89 4.64 -6.28 -14.70
N VAL A 90 4.06 -5.36 -15.48
CA VAL A 90 4.06 -3.92 -15.18
C VAL A 90 2.70 -3.56 -14.60
N ALA A 91 2.68 -2.82 -13.49
CA ALA A 91 1.45 -2.36 -12.83
C ALA A 91 1.49 -0.84 -12.63
N LEU A 92 0.48 -0.14 -13.18
CA LEU A 92 0.23 1.28 -12.92
C LEU A 92 -0.98 1.40 -11.99
N THR A 93 -0.72 1.73 -10.73
CA THR A 93 -1.77 2.09 -9.77
C THR A 93 -1.84 3.61 -9.67
N PHE A 94 -3.05 4.16 -9.64
CA PHE A 94 -3.24 5.60 -9.50
C PHE A 94 -4.43 5.94 -8.61
N THR A 95 -4.36 7.12 -8.00
CA THR A 95 -5.42 7.73 -7.20
C THR A 95 -5.53 9.19 -7.58
N GLN A 96 -6.72 9.63 -7.95
CA GLN A 96 -7.06 11.02 -8.19
C GLN A 96 -7.96 11.52 -7.07
N ASP A 97 -7.52 12.56 -6.38
CA ASP A 97 -8.36 13.37 -5.51
C ASP A 97 -9.35 14.17 -6.37
N LEU A 98 -10.64 13.92 -6.18
CA LEU A 98 -11.73 14.59 -6.89
C LEU A 98 -12.30 15.75 -6.08
N GLU A 99 -12.03 15.84 -4.78
CA GLU A 99 -12.51 16.94 -3.93
C GLU A 99 -12.04 18.28 -4.49
N ARG A 100 -10.77 18.34 -4.91
CA ARG A 100 -10.18 19.54 -5.49
C ARG A 100 -10.87 20.03 -6.77
N TRP A 101 -11.43 19.13 -7.57
CA TRP A 101 -12.05 19.45 -8.87
C TRP A 101 -13.56 19.61 -8.79
N THR A 102 -14.21 18.85 -7.90
CA THR A 102 -15.68 18.76 -7.82
C THR A 102 -16.26 19.45 -6.59
N GLY A 103 -15.42 19.78 -5.60
CA GLY A 103 -15.85 20.30 -4.30
C GLY A 103 -16.55 19.26 -3.41
N ILE A 104 -16.60 17.99 -3.82
CA ILE A 104 -17.21 16.92 -3.04
C ILE A 104 -16.21 16.43 -2.00
N PRO A 105 -16.49 16.56 -0.69
CA PRO A 105 -15.55 16.18 0.36
C PRO A 105 -15.16 14.70 0.29
N ASP A 106 -13.87 14.42 0.44
CA ASP A 106 -13.27 13.08 0.48
C ASP A 106 -13.65 12.18 -0.72
N ALA A 107 -13.87 12.78 -1.89
CA ALA A 107 -14.14 12.05 -3.13
C ALA A 107 -12.84 11.70 -3.85
N ARG A 108 -12.68 10.44 -4.25
CA ARG A 108 -11.49 9.97 -4.97
C ARG A 108 -11.80 8.91 -6.02
N LEU A 109 -11.01 8.91 -7.08
CA LEU A 109 -10.99 7.85 -8.09
C LEU A 109 -9.72 7.04 -7.91
N GLU A 110 -9.85 5.72 -7.80
CA GLU A 110 -8.73 4.80 -7.63
C GLU A 110 -8.75 3.78 -8.75
N GLY A 111 -7.60 3.51 -9.35
CA GLY A 111 -7.49 2.57 -10.46
C GLY A 111 -6.17 1.81 -10.46
N ASN A 112 -6.17 0.67 -11.15
CA ASN A 112 -4.97 -0.10 -11.40
C ASN A 112 -5.03 -0.73 -12.79
N ILE A 113 -3.97 -0.57 -13.56
CA ILE A 113 -3.78 -1.17 -14.89
C ILE A 113 -2.57 -2.08 -14.79
N VAL A 114 -2.73 -3.33 -15.21
CA VAL A 114 -1.65 -4.32 -15.20
C VAL A 114 -1.43 -4.85 -16.60
N ASN A 115 -0.17 -4.98 -17.00
CA ASN A 115 0.24 -5.66 -18.22
C ASN A 115 1.13 -6.83 -17.81
N ARG A 116 0.71 -8.04 -18.18
CA ARG A 116 1.48 -9.28 -17.95
C ARG A 116 2.00 -9.80 -19.28
N ASN A 117 3.22 -10.34 -19.29
CA ASN A 117 3.82 -10.91 -20.51
C ASN A 117 4.44 -12.30 -20.28
N HIS A 118 4.85 -12.89 -21.40
CA HIS A 118 5.58 -14.16 -21.57
C HIS A 118 4.81 -15.45 -21.30
N ASP A 119 3.64 -15.43 -20.64
CA ASP A 119 2.70 -16.57 -20.44
C ASP A 119 3.38 -17.95 -20.32
N ASP A 120 4.51 -18.00 -19.61
CA ASP A 120 5.36 -19.18 -19.50
C ASP A 120 5.51 -19.52 -18.03
N ASN A 121 4.84 -20.60 -17.63
CA ASN A 121 4.75 -21.03 -16.25
C ASN A 121 5.30 -22.43 -16.06
N LEU A 122 6.26 -22.56 -15.16
CA LEU A 122 6.94 -23.83 -14.94
C LEU A 122 6.00 -24.93 -14.44
N THR A 123 5.01 -24.59 -13.61
CA THR A 123 4.07 -25.56 -13.04
C THR A 123 3.28 -26.27 -14.13
N THR A 124 2.69 -25.52 -15.05
CA THR A 124 1.90 -26.09 -16.14
C THR A 124 2.73 -26.73 -17.25
N LYS A 125 3.99 -26.28 -17.43
CA LYS A 125 4.88 -26.80 -18.47
C LYS A 125 5.63 -28.06 -18.06
N ARG A 126 6.04 -28.18 -16.79
CA ARG A 126 6.95 -29.24 -16.33
C ARG A 126 6.48 -29.97 -15.07
N LEU A 127 5.99 -29.25 -14.07
CA LEU A 127 5.82 -29.85 -12.74
C LEU A 127 4.56 -30.71 -12.65
N GLN A 128 3.45 -30.23 -13.19
CA GLN A 128 2.15 -30.87 -13.01
C GLN A 128 1.77 -31.80 -14.17
N ASP A 129 1.08 -32.90 -13.83
CA ASP A 129 0.36 -33.74 -14.80
C ASP A 129 -0.77 -32.95 -15.49
N PRO A 130 -0.75 -32.81 -16.83
CA PRO A 130 -1.72 -32.00 -17.59
C PRO A 130 -3.16 -32.50 -17.52
N ARG A 131 -3.42 -33.69 -16.95
CA ARG A 131 -4.75 -34.29 -16.83
C ARG A 131 -5.50 -33.83 -15.57
N VAL A 132 -4.84 -33.12 -14.66
CA VAL A 132 -5.42 -32.66 -13.39
C VAL A 132 -5.17 -31.17 -13.18
N SER A 133 -6.06 -30.52 -12.43
CA SER A 133 -5.90 -29.10 -12.10
C SER A 133 -4.74 -28.87 -11.12
N PHE A 134 -4.01 -27.76 -11.27
CA PHE A 134 -3.06 -27.28 -10.26
C PHE A 134 -3.82 -26.65 -9.10
N ASN A 135 -3.18 -26.74 -7.94
CA ASN A 135 -3.61 -26.07 -6.72
C ASN A 135 -2.67 -24.92 -6.34
N ASP A 136 -1.45 -24.90 -6.89
CA ASP A 136 -0.43 -23.90 -6.58
C ASP A 136 0.43 -23.62 -7.82
N LEU A 137 1.13 -22.49 -7.82
CA LEU A 137 1.91 -21.99 -8.95
C LEU A 137 3.30 -21.58 -8.50
N SER A 138 4.32 -22.03 -9.24
CA SER A 138 5.70 -21.63 -8.97
C SER A 138 6.00 -20.18 -9.31
N GLN A 139 5.10 -19.57 -10.07
CA GLN A 139 5.12 -18.16 -10.42
C GLN A 139 3.72 -17.62 -10.08
N GLU A 140 3.57 -17.01 -8.89
CA GLU A 140 2.30 -16.52 -8.33
C GLU A 140 1.66 -15.48 -9.26
N SER A 141 2.48 -14.67 -9.93
CA SER A 141 1.99 -13.65 -10.85
C SER A 141 1.53 -14.24 -12.20
N TRP A 142 1.75 -15.52 -12.47
CA TRP A 142 1.25 -16.14 -13.70
C TRP A 142 -0.26 -16.37 -13.63
N GLY A 143 -0.98 -15.96 -14.67
CA GLY A 143 -2.42 -16.21 -14.75
C GLY A 143 -3.13 -15.25 -15.69
N GLY A 144 -4.15 -15.76 -16.38
CA GLY A 144 -4.95 -15.02 -17.34
C GLY A 144 -4.26 -14.77 -18.69
N GLY A 145 -2.99 -15.10 -18.86
CA GLY A 145 -2.28 -14.88 -20.13
C GLY A 145 -1.77 -13.46 -20.32
N SER A 146 -1.03 -13.27 -21.42
CA SER A 146 -0.23 -12.08 -21.72
C SER A 146 -1.07 -10.95 -22.31
N ILE A 147 -1.76 -10.21 -21.46
CA ILE A 147 -2.61 -9.08 -21.87
C ILE A 147 -2.52 -7.90 -20.89
N THR A 148 -2.88 -6.73 -21.39
CA THR A 148 -3.16 -5.56 -20.54
C THR A 148 -4.59 -5.62 -20.00
N ARG A 149 -4.75 -5.38 -18.71
CA ARG A 149 -6.02 -5.42 -18.00
C ARG A 149 -6.19 -4.18 -17.15
N LEU A 150 -7.43 -3.74 -17.03
CA LEU A 150 -7.85 -2.91 -15.92
C LEU A 150 -8.11 -3.84 -14.74
N GLY A 151 -7.31 -3.75 -13.67
CA GLY A 151 -7.44 -4.59 -12.48
C GLY A 151 -8.61 -4.17 -11.60
N TRP A 152 -8.73 -2.87 -11.34
CA TRP A 152 -9.87 -2.25 -10.67
C TRP A 152 -9.97 -0.79 -11.08
N LEU A 153 -11.18 -0.25 -11.01
CA LEU A 153 -11.46 1.17 -11.19
C LEU A 153 -12.68 1.52 -10.36
N THR A 154 -12.47 2.33 -9.33
CA THR A 154 -13.47 2.58 -8.30
C THR A 154 -13.54 4.05 -7.95
N PHE A 155 -14.76 4.55 -7.81
CA PHE A 155 -15.03 5.81 -7.16
C PHE A 155 -15.29 5.56 -5.67
N ALA A 156 -14.61 6.29 -4.80
CA ALA A 156 -14.81 6.22 -3.37
C ALA A 156 -15.15 7.59 -2.78
N ARG A 157 -16.00 7.61 -1.76
CA ARG A 157 -16.38 8.80 -1.01
C ARG A 157 -16.73 8.44 0.43
N SER A 158 -16.32 9.27 1.39
CA SER A 158 -16.76 9.10 2.77
C SER A 158 -17.75 10.18 3.24
N PHE A 159 -18.50 9.84 4.28
CA PHE A 159 -19.55 10.61 4.91
C PHE A 159 -19.41 10.54 6.44
N ASP A 160 -20.07 11.47 7.14
CA ASP A 160 -20.13 11.52 8.61
C ASP A 160 -18.74 11.40 9.25
N ASP A 161 -17.84 12.34 8.95
CA ASP A 161 -16.44 12.34 9.42
C ASP A 161 -15.71 11.00 9.19
N ARG A 162 -15.91 10.41 7.99
CA ARG A 162 -15.31 9.14 7.55
C ARG A 162 -15.81 7.89 8.29
N ARG A 163 -16.98 7.97 8.94
CA ARG A 163 -17.64 6.81 9.55
C ARG A 163 -18.30 5.87 8.54
N LEU A 164 -18.69 6.41 7.39
CA LEU A 164 -19.28 5.66 6.29
C LEU A 164 -18.51 5.96 5.02
N THR A 165 -17.94 4.94 4.38
CA THR A 165 -17.29 5.08 3.08
C THR A 165 -18.02 4.24 2.04
N TRP A 166 -18.39 4.87 0.94
CA TRP A 166 -18.87 4.18 -0.25
C TRP A 166 -17.71 3.97 -1.20
N ARG A 167 -17.65 2.79 -1.79
CA ARG A 167 -16.74 2.46 -2.88
C ARG A 167 -17.52 1.71 -3.93
N ILE A 168 -17.57 2.25 -5.14
CA ILE A 168 -18.43 1.75 -6.23
C ILE A 168 -17.59 1.69 -7.50
N GLY A 169 -17.72 0.60 -8.25
CA GLY A 169 -17.07 0.44 -9.55
C GLY A 169 -16.63 -1.00 -9.77
N MET A 170 -15.59 -1.17 -10.58
CA MET A 170 -14.97 -2.46 -10.81
C MET A 170 -14.01 -2.76 -9.66
N MET A 171 -14.42 -3.65 -8.77
CA MET A 171 -13.72 -3.99 -7.53
C MET A 171 -13.18 -5.41 -7.59
N ASN A 172 -12.03 -5.62 -6.94
CA ASN A 172 -11.49 -6.95 -6.68
C ASN A 172 -11.76 -7.34 -5.21
N LYS A 173 -12.19 -8.59 -4.98
CA LYS A 173 -12.40 -9.18 -3.65
C LYS A 173 -11.18 -8.96 -2.74
N VAL A 174 -9.98 -9.27 -3.24
CA VAL A 174 -8.73 -9.23 -2.46
C VAL A 174 -8.39 -7.80 -2.02
N GLN A 175 -8.67 -6.82 -2.88
CA GLN A 175 -8.40 -5.42 -2.58
C GLN A 175 -9.23 -4.90 -1.40
N THR A 176 -10.44 -5.40 -1.16
CA THR A 176 -11.34 -4.80 -0.15
C THR A 176 -11.57 -5.71 1.06
N PHE A 177 -11.60 -7.02 0.85
CA PHE A 177 -12.06 -7.96 1.87
C PHE A 177 -10.99 -8.93 2.35
N ASP A 178 -9.85 -9.03 1.65
CA ASP A 178 -8.90 -10.12 1.86
C ASP A 178 -7.44 -9.68 1.69
N GLN A 179 -7.06 -8.55 2.32
CA GLN A 179 -5.70 -7.97 2.24
C GLN A 179 -4.67 -8.65 3.17
N ILE A 180 -4.98 -9.81 3.76
CA ILE A 180 -4.20 -10.39 4.87
C ILE A 180 -2.85 -10.98 4.44
N ILE A 181 -2.68 -11.32 3.16
CA ILE A 181 -1.45 -11.98 2.67
C ILE A 181 -0.77 -11.06 1.65
N PRO A 182 0.38 -10.46 1.99
CA PRO A 182 1.18 -9.75 1.00
C PRO A 182 1.79 -10.75 0.02
N ALA A 183 1.64 -10.51 -1.28
CA ALA A 183 2.23 -11.31 -2.35
C ALA A 183 3.75 -11.06 -2.44
N ILE A 184 4.51 -11.70 -1.55
CA ILE A 184 5.98 -11.58 -1.46
C ILE A 184 6.72 -12.89 -1.76
N PHE A 185 5.98 -13.98 -1.98
CA PHE A 185 6.56 -15.30 -2.20
C PHE A 185 6.31 -15.75 -3.63
N SER A 186 7.33 -16.35 -4.22
CA SER A 186 7.17 -17.23 -5.40
C SER A 186 7.36 -18.65 -4.88
N CYS A 187 6.43 -19.56 -5.21
CA CYS A 187 6.40 -20.93 -4.67
C CYS A 187 7.25 -21.94 -5.44
#